data_AF-Q1IIV6-F1
#
_entry.id   AF-Q1IIV6-F1
#
_cell.length_a   1.000
_cell.length_b   1.000
_cell.length_c   1.000
_cell.angle_alpha   90.00
_cell.angle_beta   90.00
_cell.angle_gamma   90.00
#
_symmetry.space_group_name_H-M   'P 1'
#
loop_
_entity.id
_entity.type
_entity.pdbx_description
1 polymer ?
#
loop_
_entity_poly.entity_id
_entity_poly.type
_entity_poly.pdbx_seq_one_letter_code
_entity_poly.pdbx_strand_id
1 'polypeptide(L)'
;MPRVPLLLVLLCALPLFAQSPTLEQQALDAWRTYDYPTAERLYRQALTANPTSGDAHGGLVRTLLNEKNLQAARDAANTALRAAPDSAAVQAASGDVFFRDGRIEDAEIAYRRSAKLDDNCARAWHGLSQIAQITSNYRSARRDIFKAHELDPKDPEIYESWASRLPRPERRKAVEYLVDHHGHLDPDRLNILQSRLAWLIVLGNKTAWKLVSTRETAKLRLDHIVSAAHLGDGRFTTPPREGAVAIHVRFNDKKTVSLLLDTGASGIVLRKSDAAKAEIKQVYDIATKGIGDEKPANGYLGWAHDVKIGPIEFENVPVTVLDARFPEGSDGLMGIDVFEHFLITLDIKNSELSLAPLPEIPANLRDEAGAADRYVAPAMQSFDRVMHLGAHILVSTSVDQQPAGLFFLDTGAFDTQIDPNNVSKSKLQPAPGLSVRGLSGNVRDVYVASNVQIQFGRFTQDNFRMVAISMDKLSEGEGIALGGILGFPLLSQFRLTIDYRDGLVNFDYHNSNKR
;
A
#
# COMPACT_ATOMS: atom_id res chain seq x y z
N MET A 1 39.14 42.51 68.42
CA MET A 1 38.51 41.21 68.07
C MET A 1 37.31 41.00 68.96
N PRO A 2 36.12 40.80 68.40
CA PRO A 2 35.35 39.61 68.74
C PRO A 2 34.76 38.90 67.50
N ARG A 3 34.53 37.60 67.67
CA ARG A 3 34.06 36.63 66.68
C ARG A 3 32.54 36.74 66.49
N VAL A 4 32.08 36.70 65.24
CA VAL A 4 30.66 36.49 64.85
C VAL A 4 30.48 35.02 64.46
N PRO A 5 29.45 34.30 64.93
CA PRO A 5 29.25 32.90 64.56
C PRO A 5 28.59 32.79 63.19
N LEU A 6 29.10 31.85 62.39
CA LEU A 6 28.62 31.48 61.07
C LEU A 6 27.35 30.63 61.23
N LEU A 7 26.20 31.12 60.78
CA LEU A 7 24.95 30.34 60.73
C LEU A 7 24.96 29.50 59.44
N LEU A 8 25.18 28.19 59.57
CA LEU A 8 25.09 27.24 58.48
C LEU A 8 23.60 26.99 58.17
N VAL A 9 23.09 27.55 57.06
CA VAL A 9 21.75 27.20 56.56
C VAL A 9 21.88 25.95 55.69
N LEU A 10 21.44 24.82 56.23
CA LEU A 10 21.32 23.56 55.50
C LEU A 10 20.04 23.64 54.65
N LEU A 11 20.17 23.93 53.35
CA LEU A 11 19.06 23.75 52.40
C LEU A 11 18.89 22.25 52.14
N CYS A 12 17.90 21.62 52.76
CA CYS A 12 17.44 20.28 52.39
C CYS A 12 16.83 20.31 50.99
N ALA A 13 17.55 19.76 50.00
CA ALA A 13 16.94 19.35 48.73
C ALA A 13 16.06 18.12 48.99
N LEU A 14 14.74 18.31 49.00
CA LEU A 14 13.80 17.19 48.98
C LEU A 14 13.94 16.47 47.62
N PRO A 15 14.13 15.15 47.58
CA PRO A 15 14.10 14.42 46.33
C PRO A 15 12.70 14.55 45.73
N LEU A 16 12.59 14.98 44.47
CA LEU A 16 11.36 14.78 43.69
C LEU A 16 11.12 13.27 43.63
N PHE A 17 10.12 12.78 44.36
CA PHE A 17 9.62 11.43 44.17
C PHE A 17 8.97 11.37 42.78
N ALA A 18 9.63 10.73 41.82
CA ALA A 18 8.98 10.37 40.56
C ALA A 18 7.79 9.46 40.89
N GLN A 19 6.58 9.92 40.56
CA GLN A 19 5.36 9.14 40.74
C GLN A 19 5.45 7.90 39.86
N SER A 20 5.10 6.71 40.40
CA SER A 20 5.09 5.48 39.61
C SER A 20 4.21 5.66 38.36
N PRO A 21 4.62 5.15 37.19
CA PRO A 21 3.86 5.33 35.95
C PRO A 21 2.45 4.75 36.10
N THR A 22 1.44 5.44 35.54
CA THR A 22 0.05 4.97 35.55
C THR A 22 -0.10 3.69 34.74
N LEU A 23 -1.24 2.99 34.90
CA LEU A 23 -1.53 1.80 34.09
C LEU A 23 -1.55 2.14 32.60
N GLU A 24 -2.09 3.31 32.21
CA GLU A 24 -2.07 3.76 30.81
C GLU A 24 -0.65 4.03 30.31
N GLN A 25 0.22 4.64 31.12
CA GLN A 25 1.61 4.89 30.73
C GLN A 25 2.38 3.58 30.54
N GLN A 26 2.22 2.63 31.47
CA GLN A 26 2.82 1.29 31.33
C GLN A 26 2.29 0.55 30.10
N ALA A 27 0.99 0.67 29.80
CA ALA A 27 0.38 0.08 28.60
C ALA A 27 0.92 0.71 27.32
N LEU A 28 1.08 2.04 27.29
CA LEU A 28 1.67 2.77 26.18
C LEU A 28 3.13 2.39 25.96
N ASP A 29 3.91 2.25 27.03
CA ASP A 29 5.31 1.82 26.93
C ASP A 29 5.43 0.39 26.38
N ALA A 30 4.59 -0.54 26.87
CA ALA A 30 4.50 -1.90 26.32
C ALA A 30 4.10 -1.90 24.84
N TRP A 31 3.13 -1.06 24.46
CA TRP A 31 2.70 -0.92 23.07
C TRP A 31 3.82 -0.36 22.17
N ARG A 32 4.58 0.64 22.63
CA ARG A 32 5.73 1.22 21.90
C ARG A 32 6.86 0.22 21.71
N THR A 33 6.97 -0.77 22.60
CA THR A 33 7.90 -1.89 22.47
C THR A 33 7.26 -3.13 21.85
N TYR A 34 6.15 -2.99 21.12
CA TYR A 34 5.47 -4.09 20.40
C TYR A 34 4.99 -5.25 21.28
N ASP A 35 4.97 -5.09 22.61
CA ASP A 35 4.40 -6.06 23.55
C ASP A 35 2.89 -5.81 23.67
N TYR A 36 2.18 -6.11 22.58
CA TYR A 36 0.74 -5.93 22.46
C TYR A 36 -0.06 -6.75 23.50
N PRO A 37 0.29 -8.01 23.83
CA PRO A 37 -0.40 -8.75 24.88
C PRO A 37 -0.32 -8.07 26.25
N THR A 38 0.85 -7.53 26.62
CA THR A 38 1.00 -6.76 27.87
C THR A 38 0.23 -5.44 27.80
N ALA A 39 0.29 -4.73 26.68
CA ALA A 39 -0.46 -3.49 26.48
C ALA A 39 -1.97 -3.71 26.61
N GLU A 40 -2.53 -4.73 25.95
CA GLU A 40 -3.95 -5.06 25.98
C GLU A 40 -4.42 -5.30 27.43
N ARG A 41 -3.70 -6.14 28.16
CA ARG A 41 -3.99 -6.45 29.56
C ARG A 41 -3.98 -5.19 30.43
N LEU A 42 -2.97 -4.33 30.29
CA LEU A 42 -2.83 -3.11 31.08
C LEU A 42 -3.91 -2.07 30.73
N TYR A 43 -4.25 -1.88 29.45
CA TYR A 43 -5.35 -1.01 29.06
C TYR A 43 -6.71 -1.51 29.59
N ARG A 44 -6.96 -2.83 29.57
CA ARG A 44 -8.17 -3.40 30.18
C ARG A 44 -8.23 -3.18 31.69
N GLN A 45 -7.09 -3.27 32.38
CA GLN A 45 -7.00 -2.94 33.81
C GLN A 45 -7.25 -1.45 34.06
N ALA A 46 -6.68 -0.56 33.25
CA ALA A 46 -6.95 0.87 33.32
C ALA A 46 -8.44 1.18 33.11
N LEU A 47 -9.10 0.51 32.16
CA LEU A 47 -10.54 0.64 31.92
C LEU A 47 -11.41 0.08 33.05
N THR A 48 -10.91 -0.90 33.81
CA THR A 48 -11.59 -1.35 35.03
C THR A 48 -11.58 -0.25 36.10
N ALA A 49 -10.46 0.47 36.21
CA ALA A 49 -10.31 1.56 37.18
C ALA A 49 -11.03 2.84 36.74
N ASN A 50 -11.01 3.15 35.45
CA ASN A 50 -11.71 4.30 34.85
C ASN A 50 -12.39 3.88 33.53
N PRO A 51 -13.66 3.45 33.57
CA PRO A 51 -14.40 2.98 32.38
C PRO A 51 -14.60 4.03 31.28
N THR A 52 -14.40 5.31 31.58
CA THR A 52 -14.55 6.44 30.66
C THR A 52 -13.21 7.02 30.19
N SER A 53 -12.08 6.37 30.52
CA SER A 53 -10.75 6.81 30.09
C SER A 53 -10.60 6.72 28.57
N GLY A 54 -10.61 7.88 27.90
CA GLY A 54 -10.47 7.96 26.46
C GLY A 54 -9.13 7.44 25.95
N ASP A 55 -8.05 7.72 26.68
CA ASP A 55 -6.70 7.25 26.33
C ASP A 55 -6.59 5.72 26.46
N ALA A 56 -7.18 5.14 27.51
CA ALA A 56 -7.18 3.69 27.68
C ALA A 56 -8.03 2.98 26.62
N HIS A 57 -9.19 3.55 26.27
CA HIS A 57 -10.02 3.06 25.16
C HIS A 57 -9.29 3.14 23.82
N GLY A 58 -8.72 4.30 23.48
CA GLY A 58 -7.96 4.49 22.24
C GLY A 58 -6.74 3.57 22.16
N GLY A 59 -6.01 3.42 23.26
CA GLY A 59 -4.88 2.51 23.40
C GLY A 59 -5.27 1.04 23.22
N LEU A 60 -6.40 0.60 23.77
CA LEU A 60 -6.91 -0.76 23.58
C LEU A 60 -7.27 -1.03 22.11
N VAL A 61 -8.01 -0.12 21.47
CA VAL A 61 -8.39 -0.25 20.05
C VAL A 61 -7.14 -0.38 19.17
N ARG A 62 -6.14 0.49 19.38
CA ARG A 62 -4.89 0.46 18.61
C ARG A 62 -4.07 -0.80 18.86
N THR A 63 -4.10 -1.33 20.08
CA THR A 63 -3.47 -2.61 20.41
C THR A 63 -4.13 -3.75 19.61
N LEU A 64 -5.46 -3.82 19.61
CA LEU A 64 -6.21 -4.86 18.88
C LEU A 64 -6.01 -4.81 17.36
N LEU A 65 -5.86 -3.60 16.79
CA LEU A 65 -5.51 -3.43 15.37
C LEU A 65 -4.12 -4.00 15.07
N ASN A 66 -3.16 -3.79 15.95
CA ASN A 66 -1.79 -4.28 15.80
C ASN A 66 -1.67 -5.80 16.00
N GLU A 67 -2.59 -6.39 16.77
CA GLU A 67 -2.77 -7.85 16.86
C GLU A 67 -3.51 -8.44 15.65
N LYS A 68 -3.78 -7.63 14.63
CA LYS A 68 -4.45 -8.01 13.36
C LYS A 68 -5.87 -8.55 13.57
N ASN A 69 -6.54 -8.15 14.65
CA ASN A 69 -7.92 -8.52 14.95
C ASN A 69 -8.87 -7.35 14.66
N LEU A 70 -9.15 -7.12 13.38
CA LEU A 70 -9.98 -6.00 12.93
C LEU A 70 -11.39 -6.04 13.53
N GLN A 71 -11.99 -7.23 13.68
CA GLN A 71 -13.33 -7.34 14.25
C GLN A 71 -13.35 -6.95 15.74
N ALA A 72 -12.41 -7.44 16.54
CA ALA A 72 -12.31 -7.04 17.95
C ALA A 72 -12.02 -5.54 18.09
N ALA A 73 -11.18 -4.97 17.21
CA ALA A 73 -10.92 -3.53 17.19
C ALA A 73 -12.18 -2.72 16.85
N ARG A 74 -13.01 -3.15 15.89
CA ARG A 74 -14.33 -2.53 15.59
C ARG A 74 -15.24 -2.56 16.82
N ASP A 75 -15.35 -3.71 17.49
CA ASP A 75 -16.21 -3.86 18.66
C ASP A 75 -15.72 -2.99 19.84
N ALA A 76 -14.41 -2.91 20.04
CA ALA A 76 -13.78 -2.05 21.03
C ALA A 76 -14.00 -0.56 20.69
N ALA A 77 -13.82 -0.14 19.44
CA ALA A 77 -14.04 1.25 19.01
C ALA A 77 -15.51 1.68 19.18
N ASN A 78 -16.46 0.80 18.85
CA ASN A 78 -17.88 1.04 19.10
C ASN A 78 -18.18 1.23 20.60
N THR A 79 -17.51 0.46 21.46
CA THR A 79 -17.63 0.60 22.92
C THR A 79 -17.00 1.91 23.41
N ALA A 80 -15.81 2.24 22.92
CA ALA A 80 -15.08 3.47 23.21
C ALA A 80 -15.89 4.71 22.83
N LEU A 81 -16.49 4.74 21.64
CA LEU A 81 -17.31 5.86 21.16
C LEU A 81 -18.56 6.09 22.02
N ARG A 82 -19.14 5.03 22.60
CA ARG A 82 -20.25 5.17 23.56
C ARG A 82 -19.79 5.68 24.92
N ALA A 83 -18.62 5.25 25.38
CA ALA A 83 -18.09 5.58 26.71
C ALA A 83 -17.47 6.99 26.78
N ALA A 84 -16.78 7.42 25.71
CA ALA A 84 -16.06 8.69 25.64
C ALA A 84 -16.14 9.32 24.23
N PRO A 85 -17.34 9.74 23.78
CA PRO A 85 -17.56 10.24 22.41
C PRO A 85 -16.76 11.49 22.05
N ASP A 86 -16.39 12.31 23.03
CA ASP A 86 -15.65 13.56 22.83
C ASP A 86 -14.16 13.46 23.23
N SER A 87 -13.63 12.24 23.34
CA SER A 87 -12.19 12.02 23.47
C SER A 87 -11.51 12.05 22.10
N ALA A 88 -10.49 12.89 21.97
CA ALA A 88 -9.65 12.92 20.76
C ALA A 88 -8.98 11.57 20.49
N ALA A 89 -8.46 10.89 21.51
CA ALA A 89 -7.86 9.57 21.39
C ALA A 89 -8.84 8.51 20.84
N VAL A 90 -10.10 8.52 21.31
CA VAL A 90 -11.14 7.61 20.81
C VAL A 90 -11.52 7.92 19.36
N GLN A 91 -11.64 9.19 19.00
CA GLN A 91 -11.93 9.59 17.61
C GLN A 91 -10.79 9.19 16.67
N ALA A 92 -9.53 9.38 17.06
CA ALA A 92 -8.37 8.93 16.27
C ALA A 92 -8.33 7.41 16.13
N ALA A 93 -8.53 6.67 17.22
CA ALA A 93 -8.53 5.21 17.19
C ALA A 93 -9.70 4.64 16.35
N SER A 94 -10.85 5.32 16.35
CA SER A 94 -11.97 4.97 15.46
C SER A 94 -11.62 5.25 14.00
N GLY A 95 -10.91 6.35 13.73
CA GLY A 95 -10.33 6.65 12.42
C GLY A 95 -9.37 5.54 11.96
N ASP A 96 -8.50 5.04 12.85
CA ASP A 96 -7.61 3.91 12.55
C ASP A 96 -8.40 2.66 12.16
N VAL A 97 -9.50 2.36 12.87
CA VAL A 97 -10.39 1.26 12.50
C VAL A 97 -11.01 1.46 11.12
N PHE A 98 -11.58 2.65 10.84
CA PHE A 98 -12.16 2.94 9.53
C PHE A 98 -11.13 2.88 8.40
N PHE A 99 -9.91 3.36 8.65
CA PHE A 99 -8.81 3.29 7.70
C PHE A 99 -8.47 1.83 7.38
N ARG A 100 -8.28 1.00 8.42
CA ARG A 100 -8.03 -0.45 8.24
C ARG A 100 -9.21 -1.18 7.60
N ASP A 101 -10.44 -0.66 7.74
CA ASP A 101 -11.66 -1.19 7.14
C ASP A 101 -11.88 -0.76 5.68
N GLY A 102 -10.98 0.02 5.08
CA GLY A 102 -11.17 0.52 3.72
C GLY A 102 -12.16 1.68 3.60
N ARG A 103 -12.70 2.16 4.73
CA ARG A 103 -13.67 3.27 4.81
C ARG A 103 -12.93 4.60 4.97
N ILE A 104 -12.27 5.02 3.90
CA ILE A 104 -11.32 6.14 3.91
C ILE A 104 -11.99 7.48 4.24
N GLU A 105 -13.18 7.75 3.73
CA GLU A 105 -13.90 9.00 4.00
C GLU A 105 -14.32 9.09 5.47
N ASP A 106 -14.80 7.99 6.06
CA ASP A 106 -15.16 7.93 7.48
C ASP A 106 -13.93 8.08 8.37
N ALA A 107 -12.79 7.50 7.97
CA ALA A 107 -11.52 7.67 8.65
C ALA A 107 -11.08 9.14 8.68
N GLU A 108 -11.12 9.83 7.53
CA GLU A 108 -10.78 11.25 7.45
C GLU A 108 -11.67 12.10 8.36
N ILE A 109 -12.99 11.85 8.37
CA ILE A 109 -13.94 12.57 9.24
C ILE A 109 -13.57 12.36 10.71
N ALA A 110 -13.29 11.12 11.12
CA ALA A 110 -12.92 10.79 12.50
C ALA A 110 -11.59 11.44 12.91
N TYR A 111 -10.56 11.41 12.06
CA TYR A 111 -9.28 12.07 12.35
C TYR A 111 -9.41 13.59 12.42
N ARG A 112 -10.18 14.23 11.53
CA ARG A 112 -10.45 15.67 11.59
C ARG A 112 -11.20 16.05 12.85
N ARG A 113 -12.16 15.23 13.30
CA ARG A 113 -12.84 15.44 14.58
C ARG A 113 -11.87 15.33 15.75
N SER A 114 -10.99 14.32 15.75
CA SER A 114 -9.95 14.15 16.76
C SER A 114 -9.05 15.39 16.87
N ALA A 115 -8.48 15.85 15.76
CA ALA A 115 -7.62 17.05 15.72
C ALA A 115 -8.37 18.33 16.14
N LYS A 116 -9.69 18.41 15.92
CA LYS A 116 -10.50 19.54 16.39
C LYS A 116 -10.76 19.51 17.90
N LEU A 117 -10.92 18.32 18.47
CA LEU A 117 -11.10 18.14 19.92
C LEU A 117 -9.80 18.41 20.67
N ASP A 118 -8.67 17.94 20.14
CA ASP A 118 -7.33 18.21 20.65
C ASP A 118 -6.31 18.26 19.51
N ASP A 119 -5.77 19.46 19.26
CA ASP A 119 -4.76 19.70 18.23
C ASP A 119 -3.41 19.03 18.54
N ASN A 120 -3.19 18.61 19.79
CA ASN A 120 -2.00 17.89 20.25
C ASN A 120 -2.13 16.36 20.15
N CYS A 121 -3.26 15.85 19.64
CA CYS A 121 -3.41 14.41 19.40
C CYS A 121 -2.54 13.98 18.21
N ALA A 122 -1.32 13.50 18.48
CA ALA A 122 -0.35 13.07 17.45
C ALA A 122 -0.96 12.05 16.47
N ARG A 123 -1.80 11.13 16.97
CA ARG A 123 -2.47 10.09 16.17
C ARG A 123 -3.48 10.66 15.16
N ALA A 124 -4.13 11.77 15.47
CA ALA A 124 -5.01 12.44 14.51
C ALA A 124 -4.22 12.93 13.28
N TRP A 125 -3.08 13.58 13.53
CA TRP A 125 -2.19 14.08 12.48
C TRP A 125 -1.52 12.96 11.69
N HIS A 126 -1.17 11.86 12.35
CA HIS A 126 -0.69 10.66 11.68
C HIS A 126 -1.73 10.08 10.72
N GLY A 127 -2.97 9.87 11.19
CA GLY A 127 -4.07 9.39 10.36
C GLY A 127 -4.35 10.30 9.17
N LEU A 128 -4.43 11.62 9.38
CA LEU A 128 -4.59 12.60 8.29
C LEU A 128 -3.44 12.54 7.28
N SER A 129 -2.20 12.33 7.74
CA SER A 129 -1.06 12.16 6.85
C SER A 129 -1.16 10.90 5.97
N GLN A 130 -1.74 9.81 6.50
CA GLN A 130 -1.97 8.58 5.74
C GLN A 130 -3.07 8.79 4.70
N ILE A 131 -4.19 9.41 5.07
CA ILE A 131 -5.26 9.78 4.13
C ILE A 131 -4.70 10.66 3.01
N ALA A 132 -3.96 11.71 3.36
CA ALA A 132 -3.35 12.61 2.39
C ALA A 132 -2.38 11.87 1.47
N GLN A 133 -1.59 10.93 1.99
CA GLN A 133 -0.67 10.12 1.19
C GLN A 133 -1.42 9.28 0.14
N ILE A 134 -2.44 8.53 0.55
CA ILE A 134 -3.15 7.63 -0.35
C ILE A 134 -4.02 8.38 -1.36
N THR A 135 -4.35 9.64 -1.08
CA THR A 135 -5.12 10.52 -1.99
C THR A 135 -4.23 11.46 -2.81
N SER A 136 -2.93 11.18 -2.90
CA SER A 136 -1.93 11.95 -3.66
C SER A 136 -1.79 13.41 -3.22
N ASN A 137 -2.15 13.73 -1.98
CA ASN A 137 -1.94 15.03 -1.35
C ASN A 137 -0.59 15.04 -0.60
N TYR A 138 0.51 14.93 -1.34
CA TYR A 138 1.83 14.66 -0.77
C TYR A 138 2.41 15.80 0.07
N ARG A 139 2.06 17.06 -0.22
CA ARG A 139 2.49 18.17 0.64
C ARG A 139 1.77 18.13 1.97
N SER A 140 0.46 17.96 1.96
CA SER A 140 -0.36 17.81 3.16
C SER A 140 0.10 16.60 3.97
N ALA A 141 0.35 15.46 3.31
CA ALA A 141 0.91 14.27 3.94
C ALA A 141 2.23 14.55 4.66
N ARG A 142 3.15 15.27 4.01
CA ARG A 142 4.44 15.66 4.62
C ARG A 142 4.23 16.61 5.81
N ARG A 143 3.40 17.64 5.68
CA ARG A 143 3.13 18.57 6.79
C ARG A 143 2.58 17.82 8.01
N ASP A 144 1.57 16.99 7.79
CA ASP A 144 0.82 16.35 8.87
C ASP A 144 1.64 15.29 9.58
N ILE A 145 2.47 14.51 8.86
CA ILE A 145 3.35 13.53 9.52
C ILE A 145 4.48 14.19 10.34
N PHE A 146 4.98 15.35 9.89
CA PHE A 146 5.99 16.09 10.66
C PHE A 146 5.38 16.66 11.95
N LYS A 147 4.15 17.16 11.91
CA LYS A 147 3.41 17.58 13.12
C LYS A 147 3.17 16.40 14.06
N ALA A 148 2.73 15.26 13.53
CA ALA A 148 2.53 14.05 14.33
C ALA A 148 3.82 13.62 15.05
N HIS A 149 4.95 13.64 14.36
CA HIS A 149 6.26 13.31 14.95
C HIS A 149 6.74 14.36 15.96
N GLU A 150 6.45 15.65 15.77
CA GLU A 150 6.76 16.68 16.77
C GLU A 150 6.01 16.44 18.08
N LEU A 151 4.73 16.04 17.98
CA LEU A 151 3.86 15.77 19.13
C LEU A 151 4.20 14.46 19.84
N ASP A 152 4.52 13.39 19.11
CA ASP A 152 4.96 12.12 19.69
C ASP A 152 6.08 11.45 18.86
N PRO A 153 7.36 11.83 19.09
CA PRO A 153 8.49 11.26 18.37
C PRO A 153 8.84 9.83 18.81
N LYS A 154 8.19 9.30 19.85
CA LYS A 154 8.44 7.96 20.41
C LYS A 154 7.40 6.94 19.96
N ASP A 155 6.33 7.35 19.28
CA ASP A 155 5.40 6.41 18.67
C ASP A 155 6.07 5.74 17.45
N PRO A 156 6.24 4.40 17.47
CA PRO A 156 6.98 3.69 16.42
C PRO A 156 6.31 3.77 15.04
N GLU A 157 4.98 3.83 14.97
CA GLU A 157 4.27 3.94 13.69
C GLU A 157 4.41 5.34 13.09
N ILE A 158 4.36 6.38 13.94
CA ILE A 158 4.61 7.76 13.54
C ILE A 158 6.06 7.93 13.10
N TYR A 159 7.02 7.40 13.87
CA TYR A 159 8.44 7.49 13.55
C TYR A 159 8.77 6.82 12.22
N GLU A 160 8.27 5.61 11.96
CA GLU A 160 8.47 4.92 10.68
C GLU A 160 7.86 5.69 9.50
N SER A 161 6.64 6.18 9.69
CA SER A 161 5.95 6.99 8.67
C SER A 161 6.74 8.27 8.38
N TRP A 162 7.16 9.01 9.41
CA TRP A 162 8.00 10.20 9.30
C TRP A 162 9.33 9.92 8.61
N ALA A 163 10.04 8.87 9.04
CA ALA A 163 11.33 8.48 8.48
C ALA A 163 11.22 8.28 6.95
N SER A 164 10.15 7.65 6.48
CA SER A 164 9.93 7.42 5.04
C SER A 164 9.74 8.73 4.22
N ARG A 165 9.46 9.87 4.86
CA ARG A 165 9.33 11.19 4.20
C ARG A 165 10.59 12.03 4.31
N LEU A 166 11.62 11.59 5.02
CA LEU A 166 12.88 12.31 5.09
C LEU A 166 13.63 12.29 3.75
N PRO A 167 14.49 13.29 3.49
CA PRO A 167 15.48 13.18 2.43
C PRO A 167 16.40 11.97 2.69
N ARG A 168 17.02 11.44 1.64
CA ARG A 168 17.70 10.13 1.71
C ARG A 168 18.78 10.01 2.79
N PRO A 169 19.67 10.99 3.01
CA PRO A 169 20.70 10.90 4.04
C PRO A 169 20.11 10.75 5.45
N GLU A 170 19.08 11.52 5.77
CA GLU A 170 18.39 11.50 7.06
C GLU A 170 17.50 10.25 7.18
N ARG A 171 16.81 9.87 6.09
CA ARG A 171 16.01 8.65 6.01
C ARG A 171 16.83 7.42 6.33
N ARG A 172 18.04 7.31 5.79
CA ARG A 172 18.95 6.20 6.10
C ARG A 172 19.23 6.11 7.60
N LYS A 173 19.63 7.22 8.23
CA LYS A 173 19.89 7.27 9.67
C LYS A 173 18.66 6.90 10.52
N ALA A 174 17.48 7.37 10.10
CA ALA A 174 16.24 7.05 10.80
C ALA A 174 15.86 5.57 10.68
N VAL A 175 16.07 4.96 9.50
CA VAL A 175 15.83 3.52 9.31
C VAL A 175 16.88 2.67 10.04
N GLU A 176 18.14 3.09 10.08
CA GLU A 176 19.19 2.47 10.93
C GLU A 176 18.75 2.48 12.40
N TYR A 177 18.30 3.62 12.91
CA TYR A 177 17.77 3.72 14.27
C TYR A 177 16.60 2.76 14.52
N LEU A 178 15.65 2.66 13.57
CA LEU A 178 14.54 1.71 13.68
C LEU A 178 15.02 0.27 13.84
N VAL A 179 15.97 -0.16 13.00
CA VAL A 179 16.54 -1.52 13.04
C VAL A 179 17.28 -1.78 14.36
N ASP A 180 18.04 -0.80 14.85
CA ASP A 180 18.93 -0.99 16.01
C ASP A 180 18.21 -0.90 17.37
N HIS A 181 17.13 -0.12 17.47
CA HIS A 181 16.53 0.27 18.75
C HIS A 181 15.15 -0.34 19.02
N HIS A 182 14.59 -1.13 18.08
CA HIS A 182 13.27 -1.73 18.20
C HIS A 182 13.37 -3.26 18.31
N GLY A 183 13.96 -3.73 19.41
CA GLY A 183 14.32 -5.15 19.62
C GLY A 183 13.16 -6.15 19.72
N HIS A 184 11.90 -5.69 19.69
CA HIS A 184 10.69 -6.52 19.74
C HIS A 184 9.90 -6.52 18.41
N LEU A 185 10.48 -5.98 17.33
CA LEU A 185 9.89 -6.12 16.00
C LEU A 185 9.69 -7.60 15.67
N ASP A 186 8.52 -7.94 15.12
CA ASP A 186 8.33 -9.26 14.56
C ASP A 186 9.31 -9.49 13.37
N PRO A 187 9.68 -10.75 13.08
CA PRO A 187 10.68 -11.05 12.06
C PRO A 187 10.34 -10.50 10.66
N ASP A 188 9.06 -10.45 10.29
CA ASP A 188 8.64 -9.96 8.98
C ASP A 188 8.88 -8.44 8.89
N ARG A 189 8.50 -7.69 9.93
CA ARG A 189 8.73 -6.24 9.98
C ARG A 189 10.21 -5.89 10.04
N LEU A 190 11.01 -6.63 10.81
CA LEU A 190 12.47 -6.45 10.84
C LEU A 190 13.08 -6.68 9.45
N ASN A 191 12.69 -7.74 8.76
CA ASN A 191 13.19 -8.02 7.41
C ASN A 191 12.81 -6.92 6.40
N ILE A 192 11.60 -6.35 6.51
CA ILE A 192 11.18 -5.20 5.69
C ILE A 192 12.10 -4.00 5.94
N LEU A 193 12.36 -3.65 7.21
CA LEU A 193 13.24 -2.52 7.55
C LEU A 193 14.68 -2.74 7.11
N GLN A 194 15.21 -3.96 7.28
CA GLN A 194 16.55 -4.32 6.82
C GLN A 194 16.67 -4.27 5.30
N SER A 195 15.66 -4.74 4.55
CA SER A 195 15.66 -4.65 3.08
C SER A 195 15.64 -3.18 2.60
N ARG A 196 14.84 -2.32 3.25
CA ARG A 196 14.82 -0.87 3.00
C ARG A 196 16.18 -0.22 3.31
N LEU A 197 16.81 -0.60 4.42
CA LEU A 197 18.13 -0.10 4.80
C LEU A 197 19.20 -0.51 3.80
N ALA A 198 19.25 -1.80 3.44
CA ALA A 198 20.18 -2.32 2.43
C ALA A 198 20.03 -1.56 1.10
N TRP A 199 18.78 -1.27 0.70
CA TRP A 199 18.51 -0.47 -0.48
C TRP A 199 19.05 0.96 -0.36
N LEU A 200 18.80 1.65 0.76
CA LEU A 200 19.32 3.00 0.99
C LEU A 200 20.85 3.05 0.99
N ILE A 201 21.51 2.01 1.49
CA ILE A 201 22.97 1.88 1.47
C ILE A 201 23.49 1.72 0.04
N VAL A 202 22.91 0.81 -0.75
CA VAL A 202 23.34 0.58 -2.14
C VAL A 202 23.08 1.78 -3.02
N LEU A 203 21.95 2.45 -2.83
CA LEU A 203 21.57 3.63 -3.59
C LEU A 203 22.54 4.79 -3.31
N GLY A 204 22.90 5.01 -2.04
CA GLY A 204 23.78 6.11 -1.63
C GLY A 204 23.29 7.44 -2.18
N ASN A 205 24.12 8.10 -3.00
CA ASN A 205 23.78 9.37 -3.66
C ASN A 205 23.15 9.21 -5.04
N LYS A 206 23.13 7.99 -5.61
CA LYS A 206 22.58 7.73 -6.95
C LYS A 206 21.07 7.89 -6.94
N THR A 207 20.46 8.37 -8.02
CA THR A 207 19.00 8.40 -8.17
C THR A 207 18.53 7.07 -8.76
N ALA A 208 17.61 6.39 -8.06
CA ALA A 208 16.98 5.18 -8.58
C ALA A 208 16.03 5.56 -9.73
N TRP A 209 15.82 4.67 -10.68
CA TRP A 209 14.97 4.94 -11.86
C TRP A 209 15.35 6.24 -12.58
N LYS A 210 16.65 6.52 -12.70
CA LYS A 210 17.13 7.74 -13.36
C LYS A 210 16.84 7.62 -14.85
N LEU A 211 15.82 8.34 -15.33
CA LEU A 211 15.54 8.46 -16.76
C LEU A 211 16.72 9.16 -17.47
N VAL A 212 17.34 8.47 -18.41
CA VAL A 212 18.49 9.01 -19.17
C VAL A 212 18.19 9.24 -20.64
N SER A 213 17.12 8.64 -21.17
CA SER A 213 16.65 9.02 -22.49
C SER A 213 16.01 10.41 -22.46
N THR A 214 16.20 11.20 -23.53
CA THR A 214 15.61 12.55 -23.68
C THR A 214 14.17 12.51 -24.21
N ARG A 215 13.51 11.35 -24.18
CA ARG A 215 12.21 11.13 -24.79
C ARG A 215 11.11 11.58 -23.85
N GLU A 216 10.39 12.61 -24.25
CA GLU A 216 9.21 13.11 -23.55
C GLU A 216 7.93 12.33 -23.92
N THR A 217 7.96 11.61 -25.04
CA THR A 217 6.85 10.77 -25.52
C THR A 217 7.37 9.45 -26.07
N ALA A 218 6.58 8.38 -25.91
CA ALA A 218 6.86 7.09 -26.53
C ALA A 218 5.57 6.35 -26.89
N LYS A 219 5.64 5.52 -27.93
CA LYS A 219 4.64 4.50 -28.25
C LYS A 219 5.32 3.15 -28.26
N LEU A 220 4.84 2.26 -27.42
CA LEU A 220 5.40 0.94 -27.19
C LEU A 220 4.36 -0.09 -27.63
N ARG A 221 4.83 -1.10 -28.38
CA ARG A 221 4.00 -2.24 -28.75
C ARG A 221 3.93 -3.22 -27.59
N LEU A 222 2.74 -3.74 -27.36
CA LEU A 222 2.45 -4.80 -26.40
C LEU A 222 2.22 -6.12 -27.13
N ASP A 223 2.63 -7.21 -26.50
CA ASP A 223 2.32 -8.56 -26.97
C ASP A 223 1.26 -9.18 -26.08
N HIS A 224 0.30 -9.89 -26.69
CA HIS A 224 -0.77 -10.54 -25.94
C HIS A 224 -0.28 -11.87 -25.40
N ILE A 225 -0.44 -12.09 -24.10
CA ILE A 225 -0.22 -13.39 -23.47
C ILE A 225 -1.54 -14.16 -23.51
N VAL A 226 -1.50 -15.27 -24.24
CA VAL A 226 -2.61 -16.22 -24.31
C VAL A 226 -2.35 -17.33 -23.31
N SER A 227 -3.26 -17.50 -22.35
CA SER A 227 -3.21 -18.60 -21.38
C SER A 227 -4.20 -19.69 -21.77
N ALA A 228 -3.79 -20.93 -21.62
CA ALA A 228 -4.63 -22.10 -21.77
C ALA A 228 -4.13 -23.23 -20.88
N ALA A 229 -5.03 -23.93 -20.19
CA ALA A 229 -4.65 -25.14 -19.48
C ALA A 229 -4.44 -26.28 -20.50
N HIS A 230 -3.34 -27.01 -20.38
CA HIS A 230 -2.94 -28.07 -21.30
C HIS A 230 -3.16 -29.46 -20.68
N LEU A 231 -3.59 -30.41 -21.50
CA LEU A 231 -3.76 -31.83 -21.14
C LEU A 231 -2.44 -32.61 -21.04
N GLY A 232 -1.30 -31.97 -21.27
CA GLY A 232 0.02 -32.62 -21.32
C GLY A 232 0.33 -33.37 -22.62
N ASP A 233 -0.62 -33.42 -23.56
CA ASP A 233 -0.50 -34.04 -24.90
C ASP A 233 -0.57 -33.00 -26.04
N GLY A 234 -0.45 -31.71 -25.70
CA GLY A 234 -0.57 -30.60 -26.64
C GLY A 234 -2.00 -30.13 -26.94
N ARG A 235 -3.03 -30.77 -26.37
CA ARG A 235 -4.42 -30.29 -26.44
C ARG A 235 -4.77 -29.42 -25.23
N PHE A 236 -5.66 -28.44 -25.43
CA PHE A 236 -6.11 -27.56 -24.36
C PHE A 236 -7.34 -28.12 -23.64
N THR A 237 -7.38 -28.05 -22.30
CA THR A 237 -8.57 -28.35 -21.48
C THR A 237 -9.59 -27.20 -21.51
N THR A 238 -9.13 -26.00 -21.80
CA THR A 238 -9.95 -24.78 -21.93
C THR A 238 -9.57 -24.06 -23.22
N PRO A 239 -10.53 -23.40 -23.90
CA PRO A 239 -10.18 -22.53 -25.03
C PRO A 239 -9.10 -21.52 -24.60
N PRO A 240 -8.04 -21.31 -25.40
CA PRO A 240 -7.05 -20.28 -25.12
C PRO A 240 -7.71 -18.92 -24.99
N ARG A 241 -7.34 -18.17 -23.97
CA ARG A 241 -7.86 -16.82 -23.73
C ARG A 241 -6.71 -15.86 -23.52
N GLU A 242 -6.79 -14.70 -24.15
CA GLU A 242 -5.96 -13.58 -23.77
C GLU A 242 -6.28 -13.21 -22.33
N GLY A 243 -5.25 -13.16 -21.50
CA GLY A 243 -5.42 -12.87 -20.08
C GLY A 243 -4.40 -11.90 -19.51
N ALA A 244 -3.44 -11.47 -20.32
CA ALA A 244 -2.49 -10.43 -19.96
C ALA A 244 -1.84 -9.84 -21.22
N VAL A 245 -1.12 -8.74 -21.06
CA VAL A 245 -0.21 -8.16 -22.07
C VAL A 245 1.19 -8.09 -21.51
N ALA A 246 2.18 -8.15 -22.40
CA ALA A 246 3.59 -8.11 -22.07
C ALA A 246 4.33 -7.03 -22.84
N ILE A 247 5.48 -6.65 -22.30
CA ILE A 247 6.40 -5.70 -22.90
C ILE A 247 7.82 -6.27 -22.88
N HIS A 248 8.58 -5.97 -23.92
CA HIS A 248 9.98 -6.36 -23.99
C HIS A 248 10.87 -5.37 -23.25
N VAL A 249 11.69 -5.92 -22.35
CA VAL A 249 12.63 -5.15 -21.54
C VAL A 249 14.03 -5.73 -21.70
N ARG A 250 15.00 -4.86 -21.98
CA ARG A 250 16.40 -5.22 -22.10
C ARG A 250 17.17 -4.73 -20.88
N PHE A 251 17.87 -5.65 -20.22
CA PHE A 251 18.69 -5.35 -19.06
C PHE A 251 20.17 -5.37 -19.42
N ASN A 252 20.90 -4.35 -18.94
CA ASN A 252 22.35 -4.30 -18.90
C ASN A 252 23.04 -4.53 -20.26
N ASP A 253 22.33 -4.25 -21.36
CA ASP A 253 22.70 -4.68 -22.71
C ASP A 253 23.05 -6.17 -22.90
N LYS A 254 22.59 -7.05 -22.00
CA LYS A 254 22.86 -8.50 -22.04
C LYS A 254 21.67 -9.31 -22.48
N LYS A 255 20.51 -9.07 -21.87
CA LYS A 255 19.37 -9.97 -21.94
C LYS A 255 18.09 -9.17 -22.16
N THR A 256 17.37 -9.54 -23.21
CA THR A 256 15.99 -9.10 -23.42
C THR A 256 15.04 -10.18 -22.88
N VAL A 257 14.02 -9.73 -22.15
CA VAL A 257 12.97 -10.55 -21.55
C VAL A 257 11.59 -10.03 -21.93
N SER A 258 10.59 -10.87 -21.82
CA SER A 258 9.18 -10.50 -21.93
C SER A 258 8.59 -10.39 -20.52
N LEU A 259 8.16 -9.19 -20.11
CA LEU A 259 7.57 -8.96 -18.79
C LEU A 259 6.08 -8.68 -18.93
N LEU A 260 5.26 -9.37 -18.14
CA LEU A 260 3.83 -9.09 -18.05
C LEU A 260 3.63 -7.69 -17.44
N LEU A 261 2.76 -6.87 -18.03
CA LEU A 261 2.39 -5.58 -17.47
C LEU A 261 1.32 -5.73 -16.39
N ASP A 262 1.67 -5.35 -15.17
CA ASP A 262 0.93 -5.64 -13.97
C ASP A 262 0.72 -4.38 -13.12
N THR A 263 -0.46 -3.78 -13.17
CA THR A 263 -0.82 -2.64 -12.30
C THR A 263 -0.94 -3.00 -10.82
N GLY A 264 -1.03 -4.29 -10.50
CA GLY A 264 -0.97 -4.85 -9.14
C GLY A 264 0.45 -5.16 -8.67
N ALA A 265 1.48 -4.81 -9.44
CA ALA A 265 2.88 -4.92 -9.04
C ALA A 265 3.56 -3.55 -8.99
N SER A 266 4.70 -3.49 -8.28
CA SER A 266 5.60 -2.33 -8.27
C SER A 266 6.95 -2.68 -8.88
N GLY A 267 7.47 -1.79 -9.73
CA GLY A 267 8.79 -1.92 -10.32
C GLY A 267 8.91 -3.15 -11.23
N ILE A 268 10.06 -3.82 -11.21
CA ILE A 268 10.32 -5.00 -12.04
C ILE A 268 10.52 -6.22 -11.15
N VAL A 269 9.80 -7.30 -11.45
CA VAL A 269 9.98 -8.63 -10.87
C VAL A 269 10.51 -9.56 -11.95
N LEU A 270 11.65 -10.22 -11.72
CA LEU A 270 12.31 -11.08 -12.70
C LEU A 270 12.52 -12.50 -12.16
N ARG A 271 12.40 -13.48 -13.05
CA ARG A 271 12.78 -14.86 -12.74
C ARG A 271 14.28 -14.98 -12.48
N LYS A 272 14.65 -15.73 -11.43
CA LYS A 272 16.06 -15.96 -11.03
C LYS A 272 16.99 -16.41 -12.18
N SER A 273 16.53 -17.28 -13.08
CA SER A 273 17.31 -17.74 -14.24
C SER A 273 17.65 -16.64 -15.23
N ASP A 274 16.76 -15.67 -15.40
CA ASP A 274 16.91 -14.60 -16.37
C ASP A 274 17.66 -13.41 -15.76
N ALA A 275 17.50 -13.19 -14.45
CA ALA A 275 18.32 -12.26 -13.68
C ALA A 275 19.82 -12.59 -13.75
N ALA A 276 20.19 -13.88 -13.69
CA ALA A 276 21.58 -14.31 -13.85
C ALA A 276 22.14 -13.97 -15.23
N LYS A 277 21.35 -14.19 -16.30
CA LYS A 277 21.73 -13.87 -17.69
C LYS A 277 21.77 -12.37 -17.96
N ALA A 278 20.94 -11.61 -17.25
CA ALA A 278 20.92 -10.15 -17.26
C ALA A 278 22.03 -9.52 -16.41
N GLU A 279 22.87 -10.32 -15.70
CA GLU A 279 23.91 -9.82 -14.80
C GLU A 279 23.35 -8.91 -13.69
N ILE A 280 22.16 -9.23 -13.15
CA ILE A 280 21.56 -8.49 -12.03
C ILE A 280 22.39 -8.70 -10.77
N LYS A 281 22.84 -7.61 -10.16
CA LYS A 281 23.64 -7.67 -8.93
C LYS A 281 22.71 -7.82 -7.72
N GLN A 282 22.87 -8.90 -6.97
CA GLN A 282 22.15 -9.13 -5.71
C GLN A 282 22.55 -8.11 -4.64
N VAL A 283 21.56 -7.63 -3.88
CA VAL A 283 21.69 -6.64 -2.81
C VAL A 283 21.28 -7.22 -1.46
N TYR A 284 20.10 -7.82 -1.37
CA TYR A 284 19.54 -8.30 -0.12
C TYR A 284 18.54 -9.44 -0.36
N ASP A 285 18.57 -10.49 0.45
CA ASP A 285 17.62 -11.60 0.33
C ASP A 285 16.24 -11.18 0.84
N ILE A 286 15.20 -11.60 0.13
CA ILE A 286 13.80 -11.29 0.49
C ILE A 286 12.91 -12.52 0.34
N ALA A 287 11.77 -12.46 0.99
CA ALA A 287 10.67 -13.38 0.80
C ALA A 287 9.41 -12.56 0.54
N THR A 288 8.73 -12.80 -0.58
CA THR A 288 7.59 -12.01 -1.04
C THR A 288 6.30 -12.81 -0.93
N LYS A 289 5.29 -12.24 -0.27
CA LYS A 289 3.92 -12.78 -0.22
C LYS A 289 3.11 -12.21 -1.38
N GLY A 290 2.14 -12.98 -1.88
CA GLY A 290 1.16 -12.56 -2.88
C GLY A 290 -0.09 -13.45 -2.81
N ILE A 291 -0.88 -13.50 -3.87
CA ILE A 291 -2.08 -14.36 -3.92
C ILE A 291 -1.69 -15.84 -3.84
N GLY A 292 -2.36 -16.59 -2.96
CA GLY A 292 -2.22 -18.05 -2.78
C GLY A 292 -2.04 -18.52 -1.33
N ASP A 293 -2.15 -19.83 -1.12
CA ASP A 293 -2.13 -20.48 0.20
C ASP A 293 -0.84 -21.23 0.56
N GLU A 294 0.21 -21.02 -0.22
CA GLU A 294 1.53 -21.62 -0.03
C GLU A 294 2.51 -20.62 0.64
N LYS A 295 3.79 -21.02 0.75
CA LYS A 295 4.82 -20.20 1.39
C LYS A 295 5.16 -18.97 0.53
N PRO A 296 5.68 -17.88 1.15
CA PRO A 296 6.23 -16.75 0.40
C PRO A 296 7.28 -17.20 -0.63
N ALA A 297 7.32 -16.52 -1.78
CA ALA A 297 8.32 -16.76 -2.80
C ALA A 297 9.66 -16.17 -2.36
N ASN A 298 10.69 -17.02 -2.25
CA ASN A 298 12.04 -16.59 -1.90
C ASN A 298 12.71 -15.90 -3.08
N GLY A 299 13.60 -14.96 -2.78
CA GLY A 299 14.23 -14.14 -3.80
C GLY A 299 15.26 -13.19 -3.22
N TYR A 300 15.61 -12.18 -4.01
CA TYR A 300 16.48 -11.10 -3.58
C TYR A 300 16.11 -9.77 -4.26
N LEU A 301 16.36 -8.66 -3.57
CA LEU A 301 16.46 -7.35 -4.20
C LEU A 301 17.77 -7.29 -4.99
N GLY A 302 17.65 -6.91 -6.25
CA GLY A 302 18.72 -6.83 -7.22
C GLY A 302 18.85 -5.43 -7.80
N TRP A 303 19.98 -5.20 -8.46
CA TRP A 303 20.34 -3.93 -9.07
C TRP A 303 20.73 -4.14 -10.53
N ALA A 304 20.00 -3.48 -11.43
CA ALA A 304 20.39 -3.32 -12.83
C ALA A 304 21.05 -1.95 -13.04
N HIS A 305 22.11 -1.90 -13.85
CA HIS A 305 22.78 -0.65 -14.17
C HIS A 305 22.03 0.13 -15.25
N ASP A 306 21.52 -0.60 -16.25
CA ASP A 306 20.79 -0.09 -17.42
C ASP A 306 19.55 -0.96 -17.66
N VAL A 307 18.43 -0.30 -17.95
CA VAL A 307 17.19 -0.94 -18.41
C VAL A 307 16.60 -0.15 -19.56
N LYS A 308 16.42 -0.81 -20.70
CA LYS A 308 15.84 -0.26 -21.93
C LYS A 308 14.48 -0.87 -22.21
N ILE A 309 13.50 -0.01 -22.42
CA ILE A 309 12.12 -0.36 -22.75
C ILE A 309 11.71 0.45 -23.98
N GLY A 310 11.84 -0.15 -25.16
CA GLY A 310 11.73 0.58 -26.43
C GLY A 310 12.68 1.79 -26.47
N PRO A 311 12.18 3.02 -26.65
CA PRO A 311 13.02 4.23 -26.68
C PRO A 311 13.28 4.84 -25.28
N ILE A 312 12.77 4.24 -24.20
CA ILE A 312 12.96 4.71 -22.83
C ILE A 312 14.12 3.96 -22.18
N GLU A 313 15.00 4.69 -21.51
CA GLU A 313 16.19 4.12 -20.87
C GLU A 313 16.32 4.67 -19.45
N PHE A 314 16.53 3.75 -18.50
CA PHE A 314 16.70 4.03 -17.09
C PHE A 314 18.04 3.51 -16.59
N GLU A 315 18.72 4.32 -15.78
CA GLU A 315 19.86 3.89 -14.97
C GLU A 315 19.43 3.60 -13.52
N ASN A 316 20.22 2.77 -12.84
CA ASN A 316 20.10 2.51 -11.40
C ASN A 316 18.75 1.91 -11.00
N VAL A 317 18.38 0.80 -11.64
CA VAL A 317 17.05 0.22 -11.53
C VAL A 317 17.00 -0.89 -10.47
N PRO A 318 16.18 -0.76 -9.41
CA PRO A 318 15.84 -1.87 -8.53
C PRO A 318 15.11 -2.96 -9.31
N VAL A 319 15.50 -4.21 -9.08
CA VAL A 319 14.85 -5.38 -9.64
C VAL A 319 14.58 -6.37 -8.53
N THR A 320 13.33 -6.74 -8.31
CA THR A 320 12.97 -7.86 -7.44
C THR A 320 13.21 -9.15 -8.20
N VAL A 321 14.00 -10.07 -7.67
CA VAL A 321 14.27 -11.36 -8.31
C VAL A 321 13.67 -12.47 -7.47
N LEU A 322 12.77 -13.27 -8.04
CA LEU A 322 12.07 -14.33 -7.33
C LEU A 322 12.36 -15.72 -7.92
N ASP A 323 12.36 -16.71 -7.05
CA ASP A 323 12.18 -18.13 -7.41
C ASP A 323 10.68 -18.45 -7.51
N ALA A 324 10.05 -17.86 -8.53
CA ALA A 324 8.63 -17.97 -8.79
C ALA A 324 8.36 -18.45 -10.22
N ARG A 325 7.20 -19.07 -10.42
CA ARG A 325 6.70 -19.41 -11.75
C ARG A 325 5.86 -18.26 -12.28
N PHE A 326 6.09 -17.91 -13.53
CA PHE A 326 5.30 -16.92 -14.27
C PHE A 326 4.50 -17.63 -15.37
N PRO A 327 3.43 -17.02 -15.90
CA PRO A 327 2.69 -17.54 -17.04
C PRO A 327 3.61 -17.84 -18.24
N GLU A 328 3.20 -18.79 -19.08
CA GLU A 328 3.90 -19.05 -20.34
C GLU A 328 3.91 -17.77 -21.20
N GLY A 329 5.04 -17.49 -21.86
CA GLY A 329 5.25 -16.22 -22.58
C GLY A 329 5.75 -15.06 -21.71
N SER A 330 5.93 -15.27 -20.40
CA SER A 330 6.46 -14.27 -19.48
C SER A 330 7.67 -14.76 -18.68
N ASP A 331 8.69 -13.91 -18.59
CA ASP A 331 9.91 -14.08 -17.79
C ASP A 331 9.82 -13.36 -16.43
N GLY A 332 8.73 -12.62 -16.18
CA GLY A 332 8.56 -11.79 -14.98
C GLY A 332 7.36 -10.85 -15.05
N LEU A 333 7.28 -9.91 -14.11
CA LEU A 333 6.22 -8.90 -14.03
C LEU A 333 6.86 -7.51 -14.07
N MET A 334 6.12 -6.54 -14.56
CA MET A 334 6.50 -5.14 -14.52
C MET A 334 5.30 -4.29 -14.11
N GLY A 335 5.46 -3.61 -12.98
CA GLY A 335 4.62 -2.53 -12.51
C GLY A 335 4.55 -1.40 -13.53
N ILE A 336 3.36 -0.81 -13.68
CA ILE A 336 3.19 0.36 -14.55
C ILE A 336 3.74 1.63 -13.88
N ASP A 337 3.94 1.62 -12.56
CA ASP A 337 4.61 2.66 -11.78
C ASP A 337 6.05 2.95 -12.24
N VAL A 338 6.69 2.03 -12.96
CA VAL A 338 7.96 2.27 -13.67
C VAL A 338 7.91 3.52 -14.56
N PHE A 339 6.73 3.89 -15.05
CA PHE A 339 6.50 5.07 -15.86
C PHE A 339 5.77 6.20 -15.11
N GLU A 340 5.80 6.25 -13.78
CA GLU A 340 5.07 7.24 -12.96
C GLU A 340 5.38 8.72 -13.29
N HIS A 341 6.51 8.99 -13.96
CA HIS A 341 6.89 10.33 -14.43
C HIS A 341 6.19 10.76 -15.74
N PHE A 342 5.42 9.87 -16.36
CA PHE A 342 4.66 10.10 -17.57
C PHE A 342 3.16 10.06 -17.29
N LEU A 343 2.40 10.70 -18.17
CA LEU A 343 1.01 10.34 -18.39
C LEU A 343 0.98 9.06 -19.22
N ILE A 344 0.37 8.01 -18.67
CA ILE A 344 0.43 6.65 -19.22
C ILE A 344 -0.92 6.34 -19.85
N THR A 345 -0.95 5.97 -21.13
CA THR A 345 -2.16 5.45 -21.78
C THR A 345 -1.95 4.00 -22.19
N LEU A 346 -2.70 3.09 -21.56
CA LEU A 346 -2.73 1.67 -21.88
C LEU A 346 -3.96 1.37 -22.75
N ASP A 347 -3.73 0.98 -24.00
CA ASP A 347 -4.74 0.56 -24.96
C ASP A 347 -4.51 -0.91 -25.32
N ILE A 348 -5.03 -1.79 -24.47
CA ILE A 348 -4.85 -3.25 -24.60
C ILE A 348 -5.43 -3.74 -25.93
N LYS A 349 -6.60 -3.21 -26.34
CA LYS A 349 -7.28 -3.61 -27.58
C LYS A 349 -6.43 -3.35 -28.83
N ASN A 350 -5.67 -2.26 -28.84
CA ASN A 350 -4.78 -1.91 -29.95
C ASN A 350 -3.31 -2.29 -29.67
N SER A 351 -3.05 -3.07 -28.61
CA SER A 351 -1.72 -3.54 -28.23
C SER A 351 -0.70 -2.39 -28.07
N GLU A 352 -1.12 -1.26 -27.51
CA GLU A 352 -0.31 -0.04 -27.41
C GLU A 352 -0.22 0.46 -25.97
N LEU A 353 1.01 0.80 -25.56
CA LEU A 353 1.29 1.62 -24.39
C LEU A 353 1.89 2.95 -24.89
N SER A 354 1.19 4.05 -24.60
CA SER A 354 1.64 5.40 -24.93
C SER A 354 2.09 6.14 -23.68
N LEU A 355 3.19 6.87 -23.78
CA LEU A 355 3.74 7.73 -22.74
C LEU A 355 3.75 9.17 -23.24
N ALA A 356 3.31 10.10 -22.40
CA ALA A 356 3.35 11.54 -22.66
C ALA A 356 3.81 12.31 -21.41
N PRO A 357 4.20 13.59 -21.53
CA PRO A 357 4.51 14.39 -20.36
C PRO A 357 3.30 14.53 -19.43
N LEU A 358 3.55 14.50 -18.12
CA LEU A 358 2.55 14.89 -17.13
C LEU A 358 2.18 16.37 -17.29
N PRO A 359 0.94 16.77 -16.96
CA PRO A 359 0.58 18.19 -16.91
C PRO A 359 1.48 18.96 -15.96
N GLU A 360 1.86 20.19 -16.34
CA GLU A 360 2.61 21.08 -15.46
C GLU A 360 1.72 21.56 -14.30
N ILE A 361 2.20 21.40 -13.07
CA ILE A 361 1.57 21.98 -11.88
C ILE A 361 1.96 23.46 -11.79
N PRO A 362 0.99 24.40 -11.73
CA PRO A 362 1.24 25.82 -11.55
C PRO A 362 2.16 26.13 -10.36
N ALA A 363 3.07 27.08 -10.53
CA ALA A 363 4.09 27.41 -9.52
C ALA A 363 3.50 27.85 -8.17
N ASN A 364 2.35 28.54 -8.16
CA ASN A 364 1.66 28.96 -6.95
C ASN A 364 1.03 27.79 -6.16
N LEU A 365 0.93 26.61 -6.78
CA LEU A 365 0.47 25.38 -6.13
C LEU A 365 1.64 24.50 -5.68
N ARG A 366 2.89 24.97 -5.72
CA ARG A 366 4.09 24.27 -5.24
C ARG A 366 4.59 24.89 -3.93
N ASP A 367 5.30 24.12 -3.09
CA ASP A 367 6.00 24.66 -1.92
C ASP A 367 7.42 25.03 -2.34
N GLU A 368 8.21 25.55 -1.39
CA GLU A 368 9.60 25.91 -1.61
C GLU A 368 10.46 24.71 -2.06
N ALA A 369 10.06 23.48 -1.72
CA ALA A 369 10.72 22.25 -2.14
C ALA A 369 10.17 21.69 -3.47
N GLY A 370 9.20 22.37 -4.10
CA GLY A 370 8.56 21.97 -5.35
C GLY A 370 7.49 20.89 -5.21
N ALA A 371 7.20 20.40 -4.00
CA ALA A 371 6.16 19.41 -3.74
C ALA A 371 4.78 20.03 -3.89
N ALA A 372 3.76 19.24 -4.22
CA ALA A 372 2.38 19.68 -4.38
C ALA A 372 1.41 18.61 -3.87
N ASP A 373 0.21 19.06 -3.54
CA ASP A 373 -0.94 18.17 -3.42
C ASP A 373 -1.51 17.89 -4.81
N ARG A 374 -2.41 16.91 -4.91
CA ARG A 374 -3.06 16.51 -6.15
C ARG A 374 -3.48 17.70 -6.99
N TYR A 375 -3.03 17.72 -8.24
CA TYR A 375 -3.42 18.70 -9.24
C TYR A 375 -4.29 18.07 -10.33
N VAL A 376 -5.54 18.55 -10.47
CA VAL A 376 -6.43 18.14 -11.57
C VAL A 376 -6.35 19.19 -12.68
N ALA A 377 -5.59 18.89 -13.73
CA ALA A 377 -5.46 19.77 -14.89
C ALA A 377 -6.84 20.01 -15.56
N PRO A 378 -7.05 21.15 -16.26
CA PRO A 378 -8.32 21.42 -16.95
C PRO A 378 -8.76 20.32 -17.93
N ALA A 379 -7.81 19.67 -18.63
CA ALA A 379 -8.09 18.57 -19.55
C ALA A 379 -8.47 17.24 -18.85
N MET A 380 -8.29 17.16 -17.53
CA MET A 380 -8.48 15.94 -16.74
C MET A 380 -9.65 16.06 -15.75
N GLN A 381 -10.50 17.08 -15.89
CA GLN A 381 -11.66 17.26 -14.98
C GLN A 381 -12.64 16.09 -15.01
N SER A 382 -12.68 15.35 -16.11
CA SER A 382 -13.48 14.14 -16.24
C SER A 382 -12.81 12.88 -15.69
N PHE A 383 -11.55 12.94 -15.25
CA PHE A 383 -10.85 11.76 -14.76
C PHE A 383 -11.37 11.41 -13.37
N ASP A 384 -11.44 10.11 -13.10
CA ASP A 384 -11.84 9.58 -11.82
C ASP A 384 -10.66 9.69 -10.84
N ARG A 385 -10.94 10.15 -9.62
CA ARG A 385 -9.94 10.21 -8.55
C ARG A 385 -9.76 8.81 -7.98
N VAL A 386 -8.51 8.37 -7.89
CA VAL A 386 -8.16 7.05 -7.35
C VAL A 386 -7.31 7.20 -6.10
N MET A 387 -7.12 6.11 -5.37
CA MET A 387 -6.22 6.05 -4.21
C MET A 387 -4.98 5.22 -4.55
N HIS A 388 -3.89 5.48 -3.83
CA HIS A 388 -2.61 4.76 -4.00
C HIS A 388 -2.13 4.14 -2.69
N LEU A 389 -1.78 2.85 -2.76
CA LEU A 389 -0.96 2.19 -1.74
C LEU A 389 0.35 1.75 -2.39
N GLY A 390 1.39 2.55 -2.17
CA GLY A 390 2.62 2.41 -2.96
C GLY A 390 2.31 2.58 -4.44
N ALA A 391 2.63 1.55 -5.25
CA ALA A 391 2.34 1.51 -6.67
C ALA A 391 0.92 1.06 -7.01
N HIS A 392 0.19 0.46 -6.05
CA HIS A 392 -1.11 -0.11 -6.34
C HIS A 392 -2.18 0.97 -6.44
N ILE A 393 -3.03 0.86 -7.45
CA ILE A 393 -4.15 1.78 -7.68
C ILE A 393 -5.43 1.16 -7.15
N LEU A 394 -6.14 1.92 -6.33
CA LEU A 394 -7.38 1.53 -5.67
C LEU A 394 -8.56 2.39 -6.11
N VAL A 395 -9.70 1.75 -6.33
CA VAL A 395 -10.97 2.40 -6.65
C VAL A 395 -12.07 1.92 -5.73
N SER A 396 -12.85 2.86 -5.20
CA SER A 396 -14.08 2.56 -4.48
C SER A 396 -15.06 1.88 -5.43
N THR A 397 -15.57 0.73 -5.02
CA THR A 397 -16.42 -0.13 -5.85
C THR A 397 -17.66 -0.53 -5.08
N SER A 398 -18.79 -0.58 -5.76
CA SER A 398 -20.04 -1.12 -5.23
C SER A 398 -20.48 -2.34 -6.03
N VAL A 399 -21.07 -3.31 -5.34
CA VAL A 399 -21.67 -4.49 -5.92
C VAL A 399 -23.13 -4.59 -5.50
N ASP A 400 -24.02 -4.78 -6.49
CA ASP A 400 -25.47 -4.77 -6.29
C ASP A 400 -25.95 -3.52 -5.52
N GLN A 401 -25.39 -2.36 -5.86
CA GLN A 401 -25.66 -1.04 -5.25
C GLN A 401 -25.26 -0.94 -3.76
N GLN A 402 -24.56 -1.92 -3.21
CA GLN A 402 -23.98 -1.87 -1.88
C GLN A 402 -22.48 -1.58 -1.95
N PRO A 403 -21.91 -0.78 -1.04
CA PRO A 403 -20.46 -0.62 -0.95
C PRO A 403 -19.78 -1.97 -0.80
N ALA A 404 -18.81 -2.26 -1.69
CA ALA A 404 -18.03 -3.49 -1.67
C ALA A 404 -16.56 -3.23 -1.28
N GLY A 405 -16.22 -1.99 -0.88
CA GLY A 405 -14.88 -1.60 -0.45
C GLY A 405 -13.98 -1.13 -1.60
N LEU A 406 -12.67 -1.18 -1.37
CA LEU A 406 -11.65 -0.75 -2.31
C LEU A 406 -11.18 -1.91 -3.18
N PHE A 407 -11.16 -1.73 -4.50
CA PHE A 407 -10.68 -2.74 -5.44
C PHE A 407 -9.36 -2.31 -6.07
N PHE A 408 -8.44 -3.25 -6.25
CA PHE A 408 -7.23 -3.01 -7.05
C PHE A 408 -7.55 -2.91 -8.54
N LEU A 409 -6.78 -2.09 -9.25
CA LEU A 409 -6.60 -2.26 -10.69
C LEU A 409 -5.41 -3.20 -10.88
N ASP A 410 -5.66 -4.36 -11.48
CA ASP A 410 -4.64 -5.38 -11.69
C ASP A 410 -4.75 -5.97 -13.11
N THR A 411 -3.90 -5.50 -14.00
CA THR A 411 -3.79 -6.00 -15.38
C THR A 411 -3.07 -7.34 -15.46
N GLY A 412 -2.43 -7.81 -14.39
CA GLY A 412 -1.84 -9.14 -14.26
C GLY A 412 -2.81 -10.20 -13.74
N ALA A 413 -3.94 -9.79 -13.14
CA ALA A 413 -5.00 -10.69 -12.74
C ALA A 413 -5.81 -11.18 -13.96
N PHE A 414 -5.78 -12.49 -14.20
CA PHE A 414 -6.49 -13.15 -15.30
C PHE A 414 -8.02 -13.16 -15.14
N ASP A 415 -8.52 -12.82 -13.95
CA ASP A 415 -9.93 -12.75 -13.62
C ASP A 415 -10.22 -11.49 -12.80
N THR A 416 -11.45 -10.97 -12.90
CA THR A 416 -11.97 -9.98 -11.95
C THR A 416 -12.44 -10.71 -10.69
N GLN A 417 -11.94 -10.29 -9.53
CA GLN A 417 -12.09 -11.00 -8.27
C GLN A 417 -12.84 -10.19 -7.22
N ILE A 418 -13.50 -10.85 -6.28
CA ILE A 418 -14.25 -10.23 -5.18
C ILE A 418 -14.10 -11.04 -3.89
N ASP A 419 -14.05 -10.35 -2.75
CA ASP A 419 -14.18 -11.03 -1.46
C ASP A 419 -15.59 -11.63 -1.32
N PRO A 420 -15.73 -12.93 -0.98
CA PRO A 420 -17.03 -13.58 -0.87
C PRO A 420 -17.94 -12.93 0.20
N ASN A 421 -17.41 -12.20 1.18
CA ASN A 421 -18.22 -11.48 2.17
C ASN A 421 -18.94 -10.26 1.58
N ASN A 422 -18.51 -9.77 0.41
CA ASN A 422 -19.10 -8.61 -0.28
C ASN A 422 -20.17 -8.98 -1.30
N VAL A 423 -20.63 -10.24 -1.32
CA VAL A 423 -21.67 -10.72 -2.23
C VAL A 423 -22.73 -11.50 -1.47
N SER A 424 -24.00 -11.38 -1.88
CA SER A 424 -25.07 -12.21 -1.33
C SER A 424 -24.78 -13.70 -1.51
N LYS A 425 -24.97 -14.48 -0.44
CA LYS A 425 -24.81 -15.95 -0.45
C LYS A 425 -25.61 -16.64 -1.56
N SER A 426 -26.76 -16.09 -1.96
CA SER A 426 -27.58 -16.65 -3.05
C SER A 426 -26.94 -16.54 -4.44
N LYS A 427 -25.97 -15.64 -4.62
CA LYS A 427 -25.25 -15.43 -5.88
C LYS A 427 -23.88 -16.11 -5.92
N LEU A 428 -23.46 -16.73 -4.81
CA LEU A 428 -22.18 -17.42 -4.67
C LEU A 428 -22.34 -18.92 -4.82
N GLN A 429 -21.48 -19.52 -5.65
CA GLN A 429 -21.43 -20.97 -5.85
C GLN A 429 -19.99 -21.47 -5.71
N PRO A 430 -19.73 -22.56 -4.96
CA PRO A 430 -18.42 -23.20 -4.97
C PRO A 430 -18.00 -23.61 -6.37
N ALA A 431 -16.74 -23.38 -6.72
CA ALA A 431 -16.20 -23.67 -8.04
C ALA A 431 -14.94 -24.55 -7.96
N PRO A 432 -15.05 -25.81 -7.49
CA PRO A 432 -13.89 -26.68 -7.25
C PRO A 432 -13.10 -27.05 -8.53
N GLY A 433 -13.68 -26.84 -9.71
CA GLY A 433 -13.00 -27.01 -11.00
C GLY A 433 -12.24 -25.78 -11.50
N LEU A 434 -12.33 -24.64 -10.78
CA LEU A 434 -11.61 -23.42 -11.11
C LEU A 434 -10.40 -23.29 -10.17
N SER A 435 -9.22 -23.12 -10.74
CA SER A 435 -7.99 -22.90 -9.97
C SER A 435 -7.55 -21.45 -10.11
N VAL A 436 -7.36 -20.77 -8.98
CA VAL A 436 -6.73 -19.45 -8.91
C VAL A 436 -5.34 -19.63 -8.34
N ARG A 437 -4.34 -19.03 -8.99
CA ARG A 437 -2.93 -19.12 -8.59
C ARG A 437 -2.24 -17.76 -8.69
N GLY A 438 -1.50 -17.39 -7.66
CA GLY A 438 -0.62 -16.23 -7.67
C GLY A 438 0.81 -16.56 -7.23
N LEU A 439 1.55 -15.53 -6.83
CA LEU A 439 2.96 -15.65 -6.38
C LEU A 439 3.13 -16.55 -5.15
N SER A 440 2.10 -16.66 -4.29
CA SER A 440 2.08 -17.56 -3.14
C SER A 440 1.29 -18.84 -3.40
N GLY A 441 1.22 -19.28 -4.67
CA GLY A 441 0.69 -20.58 -5.02
C GLY A 441 -0.83 -20.61 -5.24
N ASN A 442 -1.43 -21.79 -5.08
CA ASN A 442 -2.84 -21.99 -5.35
C ASN A 442 -3.73 -21.50 -4.21
N VAL A 443 -4.90 -20.97 -4.55
CA VAL A 443 -5.99 -20.67 -3.62
C VAL A 443 -6.83 -21.93 -3.41
N ARG A 444 -7.14 -22.26 -2.16
CA ARG A 444 -7.89 -23.47 -1.79
C ARG A 444 -9.38 -23.32 -2.04
N ASP A 445 -9.96 -22.23 -1.54
CA ASP A 445 -11.40 -22.01 -1.57
C ASP A 445 -11.75 -20.99 -2.65
N VAL A 446 -12.30 -21.50 -3.76
CA VAL A 446 -12.67 -20.70 -4.92
C VAL A 446 -14.17 -20.82 -5.16
N TYR A 447 -14.80 -19.66 -5.30
CA TYR A 447 -16.22 -19.51 -5.61
C TYR A 447 -16.39 -18.72 -6.91
N VAL A 448 -17.60 -18.71 -7.42
CA VAL A 448 -18.02 -17.82 -8.50
C VAL A 448 -19.23 -17.03 -8.03
N ALA A 449 -19.14 -15.71 -8.13
CA ALA A 449 -20.27 -14.80 -8.01
C ALA A 449 -20.87 -14.56 -9.40
N SER A 450 -22.18 -14.75 -9.56
CA SER A 450 -22.88 -14.57 -10.84
C SER A 450 -24.05 -13.61 -10.72
N ASN A 451 -24.43 -12.99 -11.84
CA ASN A 451 -25.53 -12.03 -11.92
C ASN A 451 -25.35 -10.86 -10.95
N VAL A 452 -24.11 -10.37 -10.80
CA VAL A 452 -23.80 -9.20 -10.00
C VAL A 452 -23.79 -7.96 -10.88
N GLN A 453 -24.24 -6.83 -10.33
CA GLN A 453 -23.97 -5.52 -10.90
C GLN A 453 -22.70 -4.97 -10.25
N ILE A 454 -21.70 -4.59 -11.04
CA ILE A 454 -20.49 -3.92 -10.54
C ILE A 454 -20.51 -2.44 -10.96
N GLN A 455 -20.10 -1.56 -10.05
CA GLN A 455 -19.96 -0.14 -10.33
C GLN A 455 -18.69 0.41 -9.67
N PHE A 456 -17.91 1.17 -10.44
CA PHE A 456 -16.74 1.93 -9.98
C PHE A 456 -16.56 3.14 -10.89
N GLY A 457 -16.09 4.26 -10.35
CA GLY A 457 -16.06 5.54 -11.07
C GLY A 457 -17.41 5.83 -11.73
N ARG A 458 -17.40 6.07 -13.04
CA ARG A 458 -18.60 6.28 -13.86
C ARG A 458 -19.07 5.04 -14.64
N PHE A 459 -18.48 3.88 -14.38
CA PHE A 459 -18.82 2.63 -15.05
C PHE A 459 -19.80 1.81 -14.22
N THR A 460 -20.79 1.22 -14.91
CA THR A 460 -21.71 0.25 -14.33
C THR A 460 -21.91 -0.88 -15.33
N GLN A 461 -21.83 -2.12 -14.86
CA GLN A 461 -22.08 -3.29 -15.67
C GLN A 461 -22.95 -4.30 -14.92
N ASP A 462 -24.06 -4.68 -15.55
CA ASP A 462 -24.97 -5.73 -15.10
C ASP A 462 -24.53 -7.12 -15.56
N ASN A 463 -25.11 -8.15 -14.92
CA ASN A 463 -24.92 -9.56 -15.28
C ASN A 463 -23.44 -9.97 -15.35
N PHE A 464 -22.63 -9.37 -14.49
CA PHE A 464 -21.21 -9.63 -14.42
C PHE A 464 -20.96 -10.94 -13.65
N ARG A 465 -19.88 -11.63 -14.00
CA ARG A 465 -19.42 -12.86 -13.34
C ARG A 465 -18.03 -12.60 -12.78
N MET A 466 -17.84 -12.91 -11.50
CA MET A 466 -16.58 -12.69 -10.79
C MET A 466 -16.10 -13.97 -10.14
N VAL A 467 -14.79 -14.12 -10.07
CA VAL A 467 -14.18 -15.14 -9.22
C VAL A 467 -14.20 -14.63 -7.78
N ALA A 468 -14.62 -15.45 -6.82
CA ALA A 468 -14.69 -15.05 -5.43
C ALA A 468 -13.69 -15.83 -4.59
N ILE A 469 -12.75 -15.11 -3.98
CA ILE A 469 -11.68 -15.64 -3.10
C ILE A 469 -11.51 -14.68 -1.90
N SER A 470 -11.04 -15.19 -0.76
CA SER A 470 -10.74 -14.32 0.40
C SER A 470 -9.67 -13.28 0.05
N MET A 471 -9.92 -12.03 0.43
CA MET A 471 -8.97 -10.92 0.32
C MET A 471 -8.16 -10.72 1.60
N ASP A 472 -8.31 -11.56 2.63
CA ASP A 472 -7.73 -11.35 3.95
C ASP A 472 -6.20 -11.19 3.93
N LYS A 473 -5.49 -12.09 3.24
CA LYS A 473 -4.03 -12.07 3.16
C LYS A 473 -3.50 -10.84 2.44
N LEU A 474 -4.18 -10.45 1.36
CA LEU A 474 -3.80 -9.28 0.58
C LEU A 474 -4.08 -8.02 1.42
N SER A 475 -5.24 -7.97 2.06
CA SER A 475 -5.65 -6.89 2.98
C SER A 475 -4.68 -6.74 4.15
N GLU A 476 -4.20 -7.84 4.73
CA GLU A 476 -3.21 -7.85 5.79
C GLU A 476 -1.86 -7.27 5.31
N GLY A 477 -1.44 -7.64 4.09
CA GLY A 477 -0.21 -7.14 3.48
C GLY A 477 -0.23 -5.64 3.18
N GLU A 478 -1.36 -5.15 2.66
CA GLU A 478 -1.58 -3.73 2.38
C GLU A 478 -1.88 -2.91 3.63
N GLY A 479 -2.35 -3.59 4.69
CA GLY A 479 -2.79 -2.95 5.91
C GLY A 479 -4.13 -2.22 5.77
N ILE A 480 -4.94 -2.58 4.77
CA ILE A 480 -6.30 -2.06 4.57
C ILE A 480 -7.18 -3.19 4.07
N ALA A 481 -8.46 -3.20 4.44
CA ALA A 481 -9.42 -4.15 3.90
C ALA A 481 -9.65 -3.87 2.40
N LEU A 482 -9.46 -4.90 1.59
CA LEU A 482 -9.73 -4.87 0.16
C LEU A 482 -11.02 -5.62 -0.15
N GLY A 483 -11.77 -5.06 -1.08
CA GLY A 483 -13.03 -5.62 -1.57
C GLY A 483 -12.88 -6.62 -2.70
N GLY A 484 -11.81 -6.48 -3.50
CA GLY A 484 -11.55 -7.32 -4.66
C GLY A 484 -10.51 -6.75 -5.61
N ILE A 485 -10.48 -7.29 -6.83
CA ILE A 485 -9.51 -6.96 -7.88
C ILE A 485 -10.23 -6.77 -9.21
N LEU A 486 -10.06 -5.63 -9.85
CA LEU A 486 -10.45 -5.38 -11.23
C LEU A 486 -9.40 -5.95 -12.17
N GLY A 487 -9.69 -7.13 -12.73
CA GLY A 487 -8.75 -7.91 -13.53
C GLY A 487 -8.77 -7.60 -15.03
N PHE A 488 -7.84 -8.22 -15.76
CA PHE A 488 -7.65 -8.07 -17.20
C PHE A 488 -8.94 -8.18 -18.06
N PRO A 489 -9.87 -9.14 -17.84
CA PRO A 489 -11.08 -9.25 -18.68
C PRO A 489 -11.99 -8.01 -18.64
N LEU A 490 -11.97 -7.28 -17.52
CA LEU A 490 -12.69 -6.04 -17.35
C LEU A 490 -11.87 -4.86 -17.87
N LEU A 491 -10.60 -4.75 -17.44
CA LEU A 491 -9.73 -3.63 -17.78
C LEU A 491 -9.41 -3.52 -19.28
N SER A 492 -9.34 -4.66 -19.99
CA SER A 492 -9.12 -4.70 -21.45
C SER A 492 -10.27 -4.09 -22.28
N GLN A 493 -11.43 -3.82 -21.66
CA GLN A 493 -12.53 -3.13 -22.32
C GLN A 493 -12.33 -1.60 -22.37
N PHE A 494 -11.32 -1.09 -21.67
CA PHE A 494 -11.04 0.34 -21.59
C PHE A 494 -9.69 0.66 -22.23
N ARG A 495 -9.61 1.85 -22.82
CA ARG A 495 -8.36 2.60 -22.92
C ARG A 495 -8.16 3.32 -21.58
N LEU A 496 -7.19 2.88 -20.81
CA LEU A 496 -6.88 3.45 -19.49
C LEU A 496 -5.87 4.58 -19.67
N THR A 497 -6.14 5.76 -19.12
CA THR A 497 -5.13 6.83 -19.00
C THR A 497 -4.88 7.14 -17.54
N ILE A 498 -3.63 7.02 -17.09
CA ILE A 498 -3.23 7.03 -15.68
C ILE A 498 -2.22 8.15 -15.43
N ASP A 499 -2.54 9.00 -14.46
CA ASP A 499 -1.62 9.94 -13.84
C ASP A 499 -1.33 9.44 -12.42
N TYR A 500 -0.17 8.79 -12.24
CA TYR A 500 0.26 8.26 -10.93
C TYR A 500 0.57 9.38 -9.93
N ARG A 501 1.14 10.49 -10.39
CA ARG A 501 1.53 11.61 -9.54
C ARG A 501 0.31 12.21 -8.85
N ASP A 502 -0.76 12.43 -9.59
CA ASP A 502 -1.95 13.10 -9.07
C ASP A 502 -3.07 12.12 -8.71
N GLY A 503 -2.89 10.82 -8.91
CA GLY A 503 -3.86 9.79 -8.60
C GLY A 503 -5.17 9.97 -9.34
N LEU A 504 -5.07 10.02 -10.67
CA LEU A 504 -6.18 10.16 -11.60
C LEU A 504 -6.16 9.04 -12.62
N VAL A 505 -7.34 8.48 -12.91
CA VAL A 505 -7.52 7.48 -13.96
C VAL A 505 -8.71 7.88 -14.83
N ASN A 506 -8.52 7.84 -16.14
CA ASN A 506 -9.62 7.89 -17.10
C ASN A 506 -9.90 6.49 -17.63
N PHE A 507 -11.12 6.03 -17.42
CA PHE A 507 -11.66 4.79 -17.97
C PHE A 507 -12.42 5.12 -19.26
N ASP A 508 -11.73 5.12 -20.40
CA ASP A 508 -12.36 5.37 -21.71
C ASP A 508 -12.83 4.05 -22.33
N TYR A 509 -14.13 3.77 -22.25
CA TYR A 509 -14.69 2.51 -22.75
C TYR A 509 -14.53 2.43 -24.27
N HIS A 510 -13.96 1.32 -24.76
CA HIS A 510 -13.88 1.06 -26.19
C HIS A 510 -15.28 0.83 -26.75
N ASN A 511 -15.98 1.90 -27.15
CA ASN A 511 -17.29 1.85 -27.81
C ASN A 511 -17.36 0.72 -28.86
N SER A 512 -18.06 -0.36 -28.53
CA SER A 512 -18.63 -1.28 -29.51
C SER A 512 -20.09 -0.87 -29.72
N ASN A 513 -20.27 0.14 -30.57
CA ASN A 513 -21.54 0.67 -31.08
C ASN A 513 -22.43 1.42 -30.08
N LYS A 514 -22.64 2.70 -30.37
CA LYS A 514 -23.97 3.30 -30.25
C LYS A 514 -24.98 2.35 -30.92
N ARG A 515 -25.86 1.74 -30.15
CA ARG A 515 -27.17 1.31 -30.61
C ARG A 515 -28.21 1.68 -29.57
#